data_AF-A0A830GEU4-F1
#
_entry.id   AF-A0A830GEU4-F1
#
_cell.length_a   1.000
_cell.length_b   1.000
_cell.length_c   1.000
_cell.angle_alpha   90.00
_cell.angle_beta   90.00
_cell.angle_gamma   90.00
#
_symmetry.space_group_name_H-M   'P 1'
#
loop_
_entity.id
_entity.type
_entity.pdbx_description
1 polymer ?
#
loop_
_entity_poly.entity_id
_entity_poly.type
_entity_poly.pdbx_seq_one_letter_code
_entity_poly.pdbx_strand_id
1 'polypeptide(L)'
;MGHRALVAYERPDGQYNLHYSHRGAKNLQLKQTLTLGTPFGEYTSENGWTNRVYESLQTATQASIPTPRRGESRTPTRVRVEPCAVSVTLEEIRREYLDYLAHEAFYVVHRDDWQLQVTAYRVFWFGLEDVATTARRAPTAGHGALRTVTWRDGDPINDEYVRGEFDALKAIVGDFLDRGVFASDEEALAYLKRVFREWSGDAEIVVTLRELQ
;
A
#
# COMPACT_ATOMS: atom_id res chain seq x y z
N MET A 1 11.91 3.15 -10.43
CA MET A 1 10.85 2.92 -9.42
C MET A 1 10.64 4.17 -8.59
N GLY A 2 9.38 4.46 -8.25
CA GLY A 2 9.00 5.68 -7.55
C GLY A 2 9.07 5.53 -6.03
N HIS A 3 8.95 4.31 -5.51
CA HIS A 3 8.81 3.96 -4.09
C HIS A 3 7.58 4.57 -3.42
N ARG A 4 6.52 4.75 -4.20
CA ARG A 4 5.27 5.36 -3.76
C ARG A 4 4.53 4.40 -2.82
N ALA A 5 3.95 4.92 -1.75
CA ALA A 5 3.16 4.16 -0.82
C ALA A 5 1.87 4.89 -0.44
N LEU A 6 0.84 4.11 -0.14
CA LEU A 6 -0.39 4.56 0.49
C LEU A 6 -0.36 4.14 1.97
N VAL A 7 -0.74 5.04 2.87
CA VAL A 7 -0.74 4.82 4.32
C VAL A 7 -2.16 5.05 4.84
N ALA A 8 -2.74 4.05 5.48
CA ALA A 8 -4.06 4.09 6.09
C ALA A 8 -3.91 4.14 7.61
N TYR A 9 -4.23 5.27 8.23
CA TYR A 9 -4.32 5.38 9.69
C TYR A 9 -5.71 5.03 10.15
N GLU A 10 -5.83 4.00 10.97
CA GLU A 10 -7.08 3.59 11.60
C GLU A 10 -7.57 4.64 12.58
N ARG A 11 -8.88 4.84 12.58
CA ARG A 11 -9.63 5.71 13.49
C ARG A 11 -10.36 4.86 14.54
N PRO A 12 -10.78 5.47 15.67
CA PRO A 12 -11.53 4.76 16.70
C PRO A 12 -12.87 4.14 16.23
N ASP A 13 -13.42 4.62 15.11
CA ASP A 13 -14.66 4.09 14.51
C ASP A 13 -14.40 2.93 13.52
N GLY A 14 -13.15 2.45 13.40
CA GLY A 14 -12.75 1.36 12.50
C GLY A 14 -12.60 1.78 11.03
N GLN A 15 -12.77 3.06 10.71
CA GLN A 15 -12.48 3.62 9.39
C GLN A 15 -11.04 4.13 9.32
N TYR A 16 -10.62 4.56 8.14
CA TYR A 16 -9.24 4.94 7.87
C TYR A 16 -9.12 6.32 7.26
N ASN A 17 -8.05 7.02 7.61
CA ASN A 17 -7.58 8.21 6.91
C ASN A 17 -6.41 7.83 6.00
N LEU A 18 -6.50 8.20 4.73
CA LEU A 18 -5.50 7.86 3.72
C LEU A 18 -4.51 8.97 3.51
N HIS A 19 -3.23 8.61 3.51
CA HIS A 19 -2.13 9.52 3.27
C HIS A 19 -1.18 8.95 2.22
N TYR A 20 -0.50 9.85 1.52
CA TYR A 20 0.45 9.49 0.48
C TYR A 20 1.89 9.65 0.98
N SER A 21 2.75 8.71 0.59
CA SER A 21 4.20 8.85 0.76
C SER A 21 4.90 8.63 -0.57
N HIS A 22 5.69 9.61 -1.01
CA HIS A 22 6.42 9.51 -2.27
C HIS A 22 7.54 8.46 -2.22
N ARG A 23 8.18 8.27 -1.07
CA ARG A 23 9.33 7.36 -0.87
C ARG A 23 9.07 6.29 0.19
N GLY A 24 7.80 6.07 0.54
CA GLY A 24 7.39 5.21 1.66
C GLY A 24 7.71 3.74 1.45
N ALA A 25 7.70 3.27 0.19
CA ALA A 25 7.96 1.88 -0.12
C ALA A 25 9.45 1.51 -0.14
N LYS A 26 10.36 2.50 0.00
CA LYS A 26 11.80 2.28 0.00
C LYS A 26 12.19 1.50 1.26
N ASN A 27 12.66 0.26 1.07
CA ASN A 27 13.06 -0.69 2.12
C ASN A 27 12.00 -0.88 3.21
N LEU A 28 10.74 -0.59 2.89
CA LEU A 28 9.61 -0.59 3.80
C LEU A 28 9.81 0.17 5.13
N GLN A 29 10.72 1.16 5.13
CA GLN A 29 11.20 1.85 6.33
C GLN A 29 10.10 2.50 7.18
N LEU A 30 8.93 2.80 6.60
CA LEU A 30 7.82 3.40 7.35
C LEU A 30 7.35 2.54 8.52
N LYS A 31 7.54 1.22 8.47
CA LYS A 31 7.22 0.35 9.62
C LYS A 31 8.00 0.74 10.88
N GLN A 32 9.24 1.18 10.73
CA GLN A 32 10.10 1.56 11.86
C GLN A 32 10.00 3.05 12.19
N THR A 33 9.74 3.91 11.21
CA THR A 33 9.82 5.37 11.41
C THR A 33 8.54 6.01 11.92
N LEU A 34 7.39 5.34 11.73
CA LEU A 34 6.11 5.85 12.21
C LEU A 34 5.92 5.45 13.67
N THR A 35 5.85 6.45 14.55
CA THR A 35 5.66 6.26 16.00
C THR A 35 4.62 7.26 16.50
N LEU A 36 4.17 7.16 17.76
CA LEU A 36 3.29 8.19 18.33
C LEU A 36 3.96 9.58 18.43
N GLY A 37 5.29 9.63 18.58
CA GLY A 37 6.03 10.89 18.59
C GLY A 37 6.29 11.44 17.18
N THR A 38 6.28 10.56 16.17
CA THR A 38 6.51 10.88 14.77
C THR A 38 5.45 10.22 13.87
N PRO A 39 4.17 10.59 13.98
CA PRO A 39 3.08 9.87 13.32
C PRO A 39 3.18 9.96 11.80
N PHE A 40 3.87 10.95 11.24
CA PHE A 40 4.08 11.10 9.80
C PHE A 40 5.53 10.86 9.35
N GLY A 41 6.37 10.30 10.23
CA GLY A 41 7.77 9.99 9.96
C GLY A 41 8.63 11.25 9.81
N GLU A 42 8.38 12.23 10.66
CA GLU A 42 9.12 13.47 10.82
C GLU A 42 10.61 13.18 11.01
N TYR A 43 11.47 14.01 10.42
CA TYR A 43 12.92 13.89 10.61
C TYR A 43 13.39 14.40 11.96
N THR A 44 12.53 15.14 12.68
CA THR A 44 12.81 15.74 13.99
C THR A 44 11.63 15.47 14.91
N SER A 45 11.89 14.99 16.13
CA SER A 45 10.90 14.53 17.11
C SER A 45 10.06 15.63 17.77
N GLU A 46 10.27 16.91 17.43
CA GLU A 46 9.71 18.05 18.16
C GLU A 46 8.69 18.88 17.37
N ASN A 47 7.96 18.28 16.43
CA ASN A 47 6.88 19.00 15.73
C ASN A 47 5.51 18.78 16.38
N GLY A 48 5.18 19.59 17.39
CA GLY A 48 3.86 19.56 18.05
C GLY A 48 2.67 19.75 17.08
N TRP A 49 2.89 20.37 15.92
CA TRP A 49 1.84 20.55 14.92
C TRP A 49 1.39 19.23 14.30
N THR A 50 2.30 18.35 13.91
CA THR A 50 1.94 17.11 13.23
C THR A 50 1.23 16.13 14.15
N ASN A 51 1.60 16.10 15.43
CA ASN A 51 0.84 15.38 16.46
C ASN A 51 -0.60 15.92 16.57
N ARG A 52 -0.79 17.25 16.55
CA ARG A 52 -2.15 17.81 16.52
C ARG A 52 -2.90 17.47 15.23
N VAL A 53 -2.23 17.42 14.08
CA VAL A 53 -2.85 16.96 12.83
C VAL A 53 -3.33 15.53 13.00
N TYR A 54 -2.46 14.62 13.45
CA TYR A 54 -2.79 13.21 13.70
C TYR A 54 -4.00 13.06 14.64
N GLU A 55 -3.97 13.73 15.80
CA GLU A 55 -5.08 13.70 16.77
C GLU A 55 -6.38 14.28 16.19
N SER A 56 -6.31 15.40 15.46
CA SER A 56 -7.50 16.01 14.85
C SER A 56 -8.16 15.13 13.78
N LEU A 57 -7.36 14.31 13.07
CA LEU A 57 -7.85 13.45 12.01
C LEU A 57 -8.59 12.22 12.56
N GLN A 58 -8.41 11.84 13.82
CA GLN A 58 -9.08 10.67 14.42
C GLN A 58 -10.61 10.75 14.34
N THR A 59 -11.16 11.96 14.34
CA THR A 59 -12.61 12.23 14.29
C THR A 59 -13.01 13.15 13.12
N ALA A 60 -12.09 13.41 12.19
CA ALA A 60 -12.34 14.33 11.09
C ALA A 60 -13.36 13.78 10.09
N THR A 61 -14.29 14.64 9.67
CA THR A 61 -15.29 14.35 8.62
C THR A 61 -14.89 14.92 7.26
N GLN A 62 -13.82 15.73 7.21
CA GLN A 62 -13.30 16.37 6.02
C GLN A 62 -11.77 16.31 6.01
N ALA A 63 -11.17 16.37 4.80
CA ALA A 63 -9.72 16.37 4.59
C ALA A 63 -9.08 17.75 4.92
N SER A 64 -9.45 18.34 6.06
CA SER A 64 -8.89 19.60 6.56
C SER A 64 -7.90 19.31 7.69
N ILE A 65 -6.81 20.08 7.73
CA ILE A 65 -5.80 19.96 8.78
C ILE A 65 -5.65 21.28 9.55
N PRO A 66 -5.36 21.23 10.86
CA PRO A 66 -5.06 22.42 11.64
C PRO A 66 -3.92 23.24 11.04
N THR A 67 -3.96 24.56 11.16
CA THR A 67 -2.81 25.41 10.84
C THR A 67 -1.73 25.31 11.92
N PRO A 68 -0.44 25.46 11.57
CA PRO A 68 0.64 25.59 12.57
C PRO A 68 0.39 26.76 13.52
N ARG A 69 0.70 26.59 14.80
CA ARG A 69 0.70 27.67 15.79
C ARG A 69 2.01 28.46 15.71
N ARG A 70 2.06 29.60 16.39
CA ARG A 70 3.29 30.42 16.51
C ARG A 70 4.44 29.55 17.06
N GLY A 71 5.53 29.46 16.30
CA GLY A 71 6.71 28.65 16.65
C GLY A 71 6.72 27.24 16.05
N GLU A 72 5.62 26.78 15.45
CA GLU A 72 5.56 25.53 14.69
C GLU A 72 5.77 25.80 13.19
N SER A 73 6.26 24.78 12.47
CA SER A 73 6.49 24.87 11.03
C SER A 73 5.99 23.62 10.31
N ARG A 74 5.65 23.79 9.03
CA ARG A 74 5.34 22.67 8.11
C ARG A 74 6.65 22.03 7.66
N THR A 75 7.27 21.26 8.53
CA THR A 75 8.48 20.52 8.20
C THR A 75 8.16 19.39 7.22
N PRO A 76 9.05 19.07 6.27
CA PRO A 76 8.88 17.89 5.43
C PRO A 76 8.76 16.62 6.26
N THR A 77 7.77 15.80 5.92
CA THR A 77 7.50 14.51 6.55
C THR A 77 7.62 13.39 5.53
N ARG A 78 7.87 12.16 5.98
CA ARG A 78 7.93 11.00 5.08
C ARG A 78 6.56 10.63 4.53
N VAL A 79 5.50 10.86 5.31
CA VAL A 79 4.10 10.71 4.92
C VAL A 79 3.47 12.09 4.84
N ARG A 80 2.83 12.45 3.73
CA ARG A 80 2.19 13.75 3.58
C ARG A 80 1.08 13.91 4.63
N VAL A 81 1.12 15.01 5.36
CA VAL A 81 0.18 15.31 6.45
C VAL A 81 -1.23 15.59 5.94
N GLU A 82 -1.37 16.15 4.74
CA GLU A 82 -2.67 16.31 4.08
C GLU A 82 -3.23 14.95 3.62
N PRO A 83 -4.36 14.49 4.17
CA PRO A 83 -4.98 13.23 3.77
C PRO A 83 -5.51 13.32 2.34
N CYS A 84 -5.40 12.22 1.59
CA CYS A 84 -6.05 12.03 0.30
C CYS A 84 -7.55 11.74 0.46
N ALA A 85 -7.92 11.07 1.54
CA ALA A 85 -9.29 10.75 1.92
C ALA A 85 -9.38 10.57 3.43
N VAL A 86 -10.57 10.79 3.99
CA VAL A 86 -10.85 10.56 5.41
C VAL A 86 -12.08 9.68 5.52
N SER A 87 -12.17 8.89 6.59
CA SER A 87 -13.36 8.08 6.86
C SER A 87 -13.68 7.08 5.75
N VAL A 88 -12.71 6.26 5.34
CA VAL A 88 -12.92 5.21 4.33
C VAL A 88 -12.69 3.83 4.91
N THR A 89 -13.43 2.84 4.42
CA THR A 89 -13.27 1.43 4.82
C THR A 89 -12.07 0.79 4.13
N LEU A 90 -11.52 -0.27 4.71
CA LEU A 90 -10.40 -1.01 4.10
C LEU A 90 -10.77 -1.64 2.74
N GLU A 91 -12.04 -2.00 2.55
CA GLU A 91 -12.57 -2.50 1.28
C GLU A 91 -12.58 -1.41 0.21
N GLU A 92 -13.09 -0.22 0.52
CA GLU A 92 -13.06 0.94 -0.38
C GLU A 92 -11.62 1.35 -0.72
N ILE A 93 -10.71 1.33 0.27
CA ILE A 93 -9.29 1.62 0.04
C ILE A 93 -8.73 0.71 -1.04
N ARG A 94 -8.93 -0.60 -0.90
CA ARG A 94 -8.41 -1.61 -1.84
C ARG A 94 -9.05 -1.48 -3.21
N ARG A 95 -10.34 -1.12 -3.30
CA ARG A 95 -11.04 -1.04 -4.59
C ARG A 95 -10.80 0.26 -5.35
N GLU A 96 -10.77 1.40 -4.66
CA GLU A 96 -10.88 2.71 -5.32
C GLU A 96 -9.64 3.60 -5.12
N TYR A 97 -8.91 3.45 -4.01
CA TYR A 97 -7.81 4.36 -3.67
C TYR A 97 -6.42 3.77 -3.89
N LEU A 98 -6.27 2.46 -3.69
CA LEU A 98 -5.01 1.78 -3.90
C LEU A 98 -4.81 1.52 -5.39
N ASP A 99 -4.01 2.38 -6.02
CA ASP A 99 -3.45 2.11 -7.35
C ASP A 99 -2.38 1.01 -7.24
N TYR A 100 -2.70 -0.20 -7.68
CA TYR A 100 -1.82 -1.36 -7.60
C TYR A 100 -0.61 -1.26 -8.54
N LEU A 101 -0.74 -0.55 -9.66
CA LEU A 101 0.35 -0.33 -10.61
C LEU A 101 1.35 0.71 -10.06
N ALA A 102 0.84 1.74 -9.39
CA ALA A 102 1.63 2.89 -9.00
C ALA A 102 2.22 2.77 -7.59
N HIS A 103 1.45 2.25 -6.64
CA HIS A 103 1.91 2.05 -5.26
C HIS A 103 2.73 0.77 -5.16
N GLU A 104 3.90 0.86 -4.54
CA GLU A 104 4.82 -0.26 -4.32
C GLU A 104 4.69 -0.82 -2.89
N ALA A 105 4.00 -0.11 -2.00
CA ALA A 105 3.70 -0.54 -0.64
C ALA A 105 2.37 0.06 -0.15
N PHE A 106 1.71 -0.66 0.74
CA PHE A 106 0.54 -0.19 1.47
C PHE A 106 0.77 -0.43 2.97
N TYR A 107 0.48 0.57 3.78
CA TYR A 107 0.64 0.49 5.23
C TYR A 107 -0.70 0.65 5.91
N VAL A 108 -1.00 -0.24 6.84
CA VAL A 108 -2.11 -0.09 7.79
C VAL A 108 -1.49 0.25 9.14
N VAL A 109 -1.86 1.40 9.67
CA VAL A 109 -1.35 1.93 10.93
C VAL A 109 -2.49 1.95 11.93
N HIS A 110 -2.39 1.13 12.97
CA HIS A 110 -3.32 1.16 14.10
C HIS A 110 -2.62 1.69 15.34
N ARG A 111 -3.39 2.36 16.19
CA ARG A 111 -2.91 2.83 17.49
C ARG A 111 -3.22 1.75 18.52
N ASP A 112 -2.16 1.25 19.15
CA ASP A 112 -2.20 0.51 20.40
C ASP A 112 -1.81 1.49 21.53
N ASP A 113 -2.27 1.28 22.76
CA ASP A 113 -2.32 2.29 23.85
C ASP A 113 -1.11 3.23 23.92
N TRP A 114 0.10 2.69 23.71
CA TRP A 114 1.38 3.39 23.84
C TRP A 114 2.24 3.42 22.56
N GLN A 115 1.76 2.90 21.44
CA GLN A 115 2.55 2.77 20.21
C GLN A 115 1.71 2.71 18.94
N LEU A 116 2.32 3.07 17.81
CA LEU A 116 1.75 2.77 16.50
C LEU A 116 2.19 1.37 16.07
N GLN A 117 1.23 0.54 15.74
CA GLN A 117 1.45 -0.75 15.14
C GLN A 117 1.25 -0.64 13.62
N VAL A 118 2.33 -0.93 12.89
CA VAL A 118 2.36 -0.72 11.44
C VAL A 118 2.46 -2.07 10.75
N THR A 119 1.40 -2.44 10.03
CA THR A 119 1.38 -3.58 9.13
C THR A 119 1.74 -3.11 7.72
N ALA A 120 2.81 -3.68 7.16
CA ALA A 120 3.27 -3.35 5.82
C ALA A 120 2.90 -4.46 4.84
N TYR A 121 2.35 -4.04 3.71
CA TYR A 121 2.02 -4.90 2.59
C TYR A 121 2.83 -4.49 1.36
N ARG A 122 3.31 -5.49 0.61
CA ARG A 122 3.71 -5.29 -0.77
C ARG A 122 2.48 -5.35 -1.67
N VAL A 123 2.51 -4.49 -2.69
CA VAL A 123 1.42 -4.30 -3.64
C VAL A 123 1.84 -4.91 -4.96
N PHE A 124 0.98 -5.75 -5.54
CA PHE A 124 1.22 -6.46 -6.78
C PHE A 124 0.07 -6.21 -7.73
N TRP A 125 0.36 -5.63 -8.89
CA TRP A 125 -0.64 -5.39 -9.94
C TRP A 125 -0.71 -6.56 -10.90
N PHE A 126 -1.93 -7.00 -11.19
CA PHE A 126 -2.17 -8.18 -12.02
C PHE A 126 -2.39 -7.89 -13.50
N GLY A 127 -2.45 -6.62 -13.93
CA GLY A 127 -2.62 -6.30 -15.35
C GLY A 127 -1.46 -6.82 -16.19
N LEU A 128 -1.75 -7.54 -17.27
CA LEU A 128 -0.74 -8.25 -18.08
C LEU A 128 -0.26 -7.42 -19.29
N GLU A 129 -0.81 -6.23 -19.51
CA GLU A 129 -0.55 -5.42 -20.70
C GLU A 129 0.90 -4.91 -20.84
N ASP A 130 1.70 -5.01 -19.79
CA ASP A 130 3.14 -4.69 -19.80
C ASP A 130 4.02 -5.89 -20.19
N VAL A 131 3.47 -7.11 -20.17
CA VAL A 131 4.19 -8.37 -20.42
C VAL A 131 3.59 -9.23 -21.53
N ALA A 132 2.38 -8.90 -22.02
CA ALA A 132 1.69 -9.60 -23.09
C ALA A 132 1.10 -8.61 -24.09
N THR A 133 1.31 -8.87 -25.37
CA THR A 133 0.82 -8.02 -26.47
C THR A 133 -0.67 -8.22 -26.75
N THR A 134 -1.21 -9.40 -26.42
CA THR A 134 -2.62 -9.76 -26.61
C THR A 134 -3.50 -9.38 -25.42
N ALA A 135 -2.89 -9.10 -24.26
CA ALA A 135 -3.61 -8.77 -23.04
C ALA A 135 -4.37 -7.45 -23.14
N ARG A 136 -5.56 -7.43 -22.55
CA ARG A 136 -6.35 -6.20 -22.40
C ARG A 136 -5.78 -5.36 -21.27
N ARG A 137 -6.00 -4.05 -21.40
CA ARG A 137 -5.63 -3.10 -20.35
C ARG A 137 -6.44 -3.36 -19.08
N ALA A 138 -5.76 -3.54 -17.96
CA ALA A 138 -6.41 -3.71 -16.67
C ALA A 138 -6.57 -2.38 -15.92
N PRO A 139 -7.61 -2.25 -15.07
CA PRO A 139 -7.68 -1.18 -14.08
C PRO A 139 -6.44 -1.17 -13.20
N THR A 140 -6.02 0.01 -12.76
CA THR A 140 -4.92 0.12 -11.79
C THR A 140 -5.43 0.05 -10.36
N ALA A 141 -6.64 0.54 -10.09
CA ALA A 141 -7.32 0.40 -8.81
C ALA A 141 -8.16 -0.88 -8.76
N GLY A 142 -8.17 -1.55 -7.60
CA GLY A 142 -8.98 -2.75 -7.38
C GLY A 142 -8.59 -3.96 -8.24
N HIS A 143 -7.37 -4.02 -8.77
CA HIS A 143 -6.95 -5.10 -9.68
C HIS A 143 -5.54 -5.60 -9.32
N GLY A 144 -5.43 -6.31 -8.21
CA GLY A 144 -4.15 -6.81 -7.74
C GLY A 144 -4.22 -7.55 -6.42
N ALA A 145 -3.06 -7.67 -5.78
CA ALA A 145 -2.92 -8.31 -4.48
C ALA A 145 -2.06 -7.49 -3.52
N LEU A 146 -2.38 -7.64 -2.24
CA LEU A 146 -1.56 -7.24 -1.12
C LEU A 146 -0.96 -8.49 -0.50
N ARG A 147 0.33 -8.48 -0.18
CA ARG A 147 1.00 -9.56 0.54
C ARG A 147 1.71 -9.00 1.76
N THR A 148 1.56 -9.63 2.92
CA THR A 148 2.34 -9.26 4.10
C THR A 148 3.84 -9.51 3.89
N VAL A 149 4.65 -8.74 4.63
CA VAL A 149 6.12 -8.86 4.58
C VAL A 149 6.62 -9.55 5.84
N THR A 150 7.60 -10.43 5.69
CA THR A 150 8.30 -11.09 6.79
C THR A 150 9.46 -10.22 7.27
N TRP A 151 9.67 -10.15 8.58
CA TRP A 151 10.64 -9.25 9.22
C TRP A 151 11.62 -10.02 10.09
N ARG A 152 12.88 -9.57 10.15
CA ARG A 152 13.89 -10.00 11.13
C ARG A 152 14.72 -8.81 11.54
N ASP A 153 14.84 -8.59 12.85
CA ASP A 153 15.60 -7.49 13.45
C ASP A 153 15.21 -6.11 12.88
N GLY A 154 13.93 -5.95 12.52
CA GLY A 154 13.38 -4.74 11.94
C GLY A 154 13.51 -4.65 10.42
N ASP A 155 14.29 -5.49 9.76
CA ASP A 155 14.48 -5.45 8.31
C ASP A 155 13.55 -6.42 7.58
N PRO A 156 13.04 -6.05 6.39
CA PRO A 156 12.23 -6.95 5.58
C PRO A 156 13.11 -8.06 4.96
N ILE A 157 12.71 -9.31 5.14
CA ILE A 157 13.42 -10.48 4.60
C ILE A 157 12.82 -10.87 3.26
N ASN A 158 13.67 -11.21 2.29
CA ASN A 158 13.31 -11.74 0.97
C ASN A 158 12.38 -10.81 0.15
N ASP A 159 12.23 -9.55 0.54
CA ASP A 159 11.28 -8.65 -0.09
C ASP A 159 11.59 -8.39 -1.58
N GLU A 160 12.86 -8.20 -1.91
CA GLU A 160 13.30 -8.06 -3.30
C GLU A 160 13.11 -9.36 -4.09
N TYR A 161 13.34 -10.50 -3.43
CA TYR A 161 13.21 -11.82 -4.05
C TYR A 161 11.74 -12.12 -4.41
N VAL A 162 10.80 -11.87 -3.49
CA VAL A 162 9.35 -12.04 -3.73
C VAL A 162 8.87 -11.18 -4.90
N ARG A 163 9.42 -9.97 -5.05
CA ARG A 163 9.09 -9.08 -6.19
C ARG A 163 9.60 -9.65 -7.50
N GLY A 164 10.84 -10.13 -7.52
CA GLY A 164 11.41 -10.81 -8.68
C GLY A 164 10.64 -12.08 -9.06
N GLU A 165 10.21 -12.88 -8.09
CA GLU A 165 9.37 -14.05 -8.32
C GLU A 165 8.04 -13.67 -8.96
N PHE A 166 7.35 -12.65 -8.43
CA PHE A 166 6.11 -12.18 -9.01
C PHE A 166 6.30 -11.66 -10.44
N ASP A 167 7.32 -10.84 -10.69
CA ASP A 167 7.60 -10.29 -12.01
C ASP A 167 7.92 -11.41 -13.02
N ALA A 168 8.69 -12.43 -12.60
CA ALA A 168 8.97 -13.60 -13.43
C ALA A 168 7.72 -14.42 -13.73
N LEU A 169 6.88 -14.69 -12.72
CA LEU A 169 5.61 -15.40 -12.91
C LEU A 169 4.71 -14.64 -13.88
N LYS A 170 4.59 -13.32 -13.72
CA LYS A 170 3.79 -12.45 -14.57
C LYS A 170 4.27 -12.50 -16.02
N ALA A 171 5.59 -12.44 -16.25
CA ALA A 171 6.18 -12.56 -17.58
C ALA A 171 5.90 -13.93 -18.23
N ILE A 172 6.00 -15.02 -17.47
CA ILE A 172 5.69 -16.37 -17.97
C ILE A 172 4.21 -16.48 -18.36
N VAL A 173 3.31 -15.97 -17.50
CA VAL A 173 1.87 -15.95 -17.79
C VAL A 173 1.57 -15.11 -19.04
N GLY A 174 2.25 -13.99 -19.20
CA GLY A 174 2.14 -13.15 -20.39
C GLY A 174 2.57 -13.86 -21.68
N ASP A 175 3.73 -14.53 -21.69
CA ASP A 175 4.20 -15.32 -22.84
C ASP A 175 3.24 -16.47 -23.17
N PHE A 176 2.67 -17.13 -22.15
CA PHE A 176 1.68 -18.19 -22.34
C PHE A 176 0.37 -17.66 -22.94
N LEU A 177 -0.07 -16.48 -22.51
CA LEU A 177 -1.25 -15.83 -23.08
C LEU A 177 -1.03 -15.48 -24.56
N ASP A 178 0.10 -14.84 -24.90
CA ASP A 178 0.43 -14.48 -26.30
C ASP A 178 0.55 -15.69 -27.22
N ARG A 179 0.97 -16.85 -26.67
CA ARG A 179 1.05 -18.11 -27.41
C ARG A 179 -0.28 -18.86 -27.51
N GLY A 180 -1.35 -18.35 -26.92
CA GLY A 180 -2.66 -19.00 -26.90
C GLY A 180 -2.70 -20.27 -26.04
N VAL A 181 -1.82 -20.40 -25.04
CA VAL A 181 -1.89 -21.49 -24.05
C VAL A 181 -3.12 -21.30 -23.16
N PHE A 182 -3.44 -20.05 -22.82
CA PHE A 182 -4.69 -19.67 -22.16
C PHE A 182 -5.72 -19.27 -23.20
N ALA A 183 -6.98 -19.66 -22.97
CA ALA A 183 -8.10 -19.30 -23.83
C ALA A 183 -8.55 -17.84 -23.63
N SER A 184 -8.25 -17.23 -22.48
CA SER A 184 -8.57 -15.83 -22.20
C SER A 184 -7.71 -15.21 -21.11
N ASP A 185 -7.76 -13.87 -20.99
CA ASP A 185 -7.13 -13.09 -19.93
C ASP A 185 -7.59 -13.55 -18.53
N GLU A 186 -8.87 -13.93 -18.37
CA GLU A 186 -9.40 -14.42 -17.10
C GLU A 186 -8.77 -15.75 -16.69
N GLU A 187 -8.51 -16.65 -17.64
CA GLU A 187 -7.82 -17.92 -17.37
C GLU A 187 -6.36 -17.68 -16.99
N ALA A 188 -5.66 -16.81 -17.73
CA ALA A 188 -4.30 -16.40 -17.42
C ALA A 188 -4.21 -15.78 -16.01
N LEU A 189 -5.15 -14.90 -15.67
CA LEU A 189 -5.25 -14.26 -14.36
C LEU A 189 -5.57 -15.27 -13.25
N ALA A 190 -6.47 -16.22 -13.50
CA ALA A 190 -6.77 -17.29 -12.56
C ALA A 190 -5.52 -18.14 -12.26
N TYR A 191 -4.73 -18.45 -13.29
CA TYR A 191 -3.46 -19.16 -13.15
C TYR A 191 -2.45 -18.34 -12.35
N LEU A 192 -2.24 -17.07 -12.72
CA LEU A 192 -1.34 -16.13 -12.02
C LEU A 192 -1.66 -16.08 -10.53
N LYS A 193 -2.94 -15.88 -10.18
CA LYS A 193 -3.40 -15.81 -8.78
C LYS A 193 -3.13 -17.08 -8.00
N ARG A 194 -3.40 -18.23 -8.62
CA ARG A 194 -3.23 -19.54 -7.99
C ARG A 194 -1.75 -19.76 -7.67
N VAL A 195 -0.88 -19.61 -8.67
CA VAL A 195 0.57 -19.83 -8.49
C VAL A 195 1.16 -18.80 -7.53
N PHE A 196 0.74 -17.53 -7.62
CA PHE A 196 1.19 -16.49 -6.68
C PHE A 196 0.82 -16.80 -5.22
N ARG A 197 -0.37 -17.36 -4.99
CA ARG A 197 -0.79 -17.85 -3.67
C ARG A 197 0.07 -19.02 -3.20
N GLU A 198 0.32 -19.99 -4.08
CA GLU A 198 1.15 -21.15 -3.77
C GLU A 198 2.58 -20.75 -3.39
N TRP A 199 3.17 -19.78 -4.10
CA TRP A 199 4.54 -19.31 -3.83
C TRP A 199 4.67 -18.45 -2.57
N SER A 200 3.57 -17.87 -2.11
CA SER A 200 3.61 -16.96 -0.96
C SER A 200 3.70 -17.66 0.39
N GLY A 201 3.57 -18.99 0.44
CA GLY A 201 3.68 -19.77 1.68
C GLY A 201 2.69 -19.29 2.74
N ASP A 202 3.19 -19.03 3.94
CA ASP A 202 2.37 -18.59 5.09
C ASP A 202 2.03 -17.09 5.08
N ALA A 203 2.48 -16.33 4.08
CA ALA A 203 2.16 -14.90 4.00
C ALA A 203 0.67 -14.69 3.71
N GLU A 204 0.05 -13.79 4.46
CA GLU A 204 -1.31 -13.36 4.17
C GLU A 204 -1.34 -12.66 2.81
N ILE A 205 -2.23 -13.13 1.92
CA ILE A 205 -2.52 -12.50 0.64
C ILE A 205 -3.96 -12.05 0.59
N VAL A 206 -4.16 -10.76 0.32
CA VAL A 206 -5.47 -10.19 0.05
C VAL A 206 -5.56 -9.81 -1.41
N VAL A 207 -6.38 -10.55 -2.16
CA VAL A 207 -6.63 -10.29 -3.58
C VAL A 207 -7.85 -9.40 -3.73
N THR A 208 -7.76 -8.37 -4.58
CA THR A 208 -8.87 -7.51 -4.98
C THR A 208 -8.94 -7.49 -6.49
N LEU A 209 -10.08 -7.90 -7.04
CA LEU A 209 -10.38 -7.82 -8.46
C LEU A 209 -11.73 -7.15 -8.64
N ARG A 210 -11.72 -6.05 -9.37
CA ARG A 210 -12.92 -5.46 -9.95
C ARG A 210 -13.25 -6.27 -11.21
N GLU A 211 -14.51 -6.68 -11.35
CA GLU A 211 -14.99 -7.25 -12.59
C GLU A 211 -14.81 -6.22 -13.71
N LEU A 212 -14.22 -6.65 -14.82
CA LEU A 212 -14.14 -5.84 -16.03
C LEU A 212 -15.56 -5.76 -16.61
N GLN A 213 -16.17 -4.58 -16.61
CA GLN A 213 -17.43 -4.33 -17.31
C GLN A 213 -17.21 -4.24 -18.82
#